data_AF-A0A528F9K0-F1
#
_entry.id   AF-A0A528F9K0-F1
#
_cell.length_a   1.000
_cell.length_b   1.000
_cell.length_c   1.000
_cell.angle_alpha   90.00
_cell.angle_beta   90.00
_cell.angle_gamma   90.00
#
_symmetry.space_group_name_H-M   'P 1'
#
loop_
_entity.id
_entity.type
_entity.pdbx_description
1 polymer ?
#
loop_
_entity_poly.entity_id
_entity_poly.type
_entity_poly.pdbx_seq_one_letter_code
_entity_poly.pdbx_strand_id
1 'polypeptide(L)' 'FPYIEYYPKPGKARGVQIDRNAQRIGLRHPVEAGLVGDAALTLQLLNERLKPKQDRSFLEDAQQRLQRWR' A
#
# COMPACT_ATOMS: atom_id res chain seq x y z
N PHE A 1 -11.24 -12.53 -8.00
CA PHE A 1 -10.97 -11.09 -7.80
C PHE A 1 -9.87 -10.65 -8.76
N PRO A 2 -10.16 -9.99 -9.91
CA PRO A 2 -9.18 -9.70 -10.95
C PRO A 2 -9.20 -8.25 -11.51
N TYR A 3 -9.42 -7.24 -10.66
CA TYR A 3 -9.56 -5.83 -11.08
C TYR A 3 -8.21 -5.11 -11.25
N ILE A 4 -7.33 -5.64 -12.11
CA ILE A 4 -5.97 -5.10 -12.34
C ILE A 4 -6.04 -3.70 -12.99
N GLU A 5 -7.08 -3.41 -13.75
CA GLU A 5 -7.31 -2.14 -14.43
C GLU A 5 -7.46 -0.94 -13.48
N TYR A 6 -7.76 -1.19 -12.20
CA TYR A 6 -7.84 -0.15 -11.17
C TYR A 6 -6.51 0.10 -10.45
N TYR A 7 -5.47 -0.70 -10.71
CA TYR A 7 -4.15 -0.46 -10.16
C TYR A 7 -3.46 0.69 -10.90
N PRO A 8 -2.50 1.38 -10.26
CA PRO A 8 -1.64 2.30 -10.95
C PRO A 8 -0.98 1.63 -12.16
N LYS A 9 -0.88 2.35 -13.28
CA LYS A 9 -0.09 1.88 -14.42
C LYS A 9 1.36 1.61 -13.98
N PRO A 10 2.06 0.61 -14.54
CA PRO A 10 3.46 0.34 -14.21
C PRO A 10 4.32 1.61 -14.26
N GLY A 11 5.15 1.82 -13.24
CA GLY A 11 6.02 2.99 -13.10
C GLY A 11 5.33 4.29 -12.65
N LYS A 12 4.01 4.30 -12.46
CA LYS A 12 3.30 5.48 -11.90
C LYS A 12 3.25 5.51 -10.38
N ALA A 13 3.49 4.38 -9.74
CA ALA A 13 3.58 4.28 -8.29
C ALA A 13 4.67 3.27 -7.92
N ARG A 14 5.27 3.49 -6.75
CA ARG A 14 6.20 2.54 -6.13
C ARG A 14 5.39 1.56 -5.31
N GLY A 15 5.51 0.26 -5.60
CA GLY A 15 4.76 -0.79 -4.91
C GLY A 15 5.52 -1.40 -3.73
N VAL A 16 4.88 -1.49 -2.58
CA VAL A 16 5.32 -2.33 -1.46
C VAL A 16 4.14 -3.25 -1.10
N GLN A 17 4.40 -4.55 -0.94
CA GLN A 17 3.35 -5.52 -0.62
C GLN A 17 3.74 -6.38 0.58
N ILE A 18 2.79 -6.53 1.51
CA ILE A 18 2.87 -7.49 2.61
C ILE A 18 1.84 -8.58 2.33
N ASP A 19 2.26 -9.85 2.32
CA ASP A 19 1.35 -10.99 2.14
C ASP A 19 1.86 -12.20 2.93
N ARG A 20 0.95 -13.00 3.50
CA ARG A 20 1.32 -14.25 4.19
C ARG A 20 1.73 -15.35 3.21
N ASN A 21 1.28 -15.29 1.94
CA ASN A 21 1.64 -16.26 0.91
C ASN A 21 2.61 -15.62 -0.10
N ALA A 22 3.85 -16.14 -0.14
CA ALA A 22 4.90 -15.69 -1.05
C ALA A 22 4.49 -15.72 -2.53
N GLN A 23 3.64 -16.67 -2.95
CA GLN A 23 3.18 -16.77 -4.34
C GLN A 23 2.30 -15.60 -4.79
N ARG A 24 1.82 -14.76 -3.86
CA ARG A 24 0.98 -13.60 -4.16
C ARG A 24 1.77 -12.31 -4.34
N ILE A 25 3.04 -12.28 -3.93
CA ILE A 25 3.89 -11.09 -4.03
C ILE A 25 4.07 -10.73 -5.51
N GLY A 26 3.73 -9.49 -5.87
CA GLY A 26 3.89 -8.97 -7.23
C GLY A 26 2.87 -9.51 -8.26
N LEU A 27 1.93 -10.39 -7.86
CA LEU A 27 1.00 -11.04 -8.78
C LEU A 27 0.06 -10.07 -9.50
N ARG A 28 -0.27 -8.92 -8.88
CA ARG A 28 -1.27 -7.96 -9.39
C ARG A 28 -0.69 -6.63 -9.85
N HIS A 29 0.42 -6.21 -9.26
CA HIS A 29 1.11 -4.97 -9.58
C HIS A 29 2.60 -5.15 -9.25
N PRO A 30 3.53 -4.59 -10.04
CA PRO A 30 4.95 -4.63 -9.72
C PRO A 30 5.24 -4.08 -8.32
N VAL A 31 6.07 -4.78 -7.56
CA VAL A 31 6.49 -4.35 -6.22
C VAL A 31 8.00 -4.20 -6.19
N GLU A 32 8.48 -3.14 -5.55
CA GLU A 32 9.90 -2.91 -5.28
C GLU A 32 10.34 -3.65 -4.02
N ALA A 33 9.42 -3.86 -3.07
CA ALA A 33 9.66 -4.64 -1.88
C ALA A 33 8.46 -5.54 -1.57
N GLY A 34 8.72 -6.84 -1.48
CA GLY A 34 7.77 -7.85 -1.01
C GLY A 34 8.16 -8.34 0.37
N LEU A 35 7.22 -8.29 1.32
CA LEU A 35 7.40 -8.75 2.69
C LEU A 35 6.47 -9.96 2.92
N VAL A 36 7.06 -11.14 3.11
CA VAL A 36 6.30 -12.36 3.38
C VAL A 36 6.08 -12.49 4.88
N GLY A 37 4.83 -12.38 5.32
CA GLY A 37 4.52 -12.44 6.74
C GLY A 37 3.11 -11.98 7.09
N ASP A 38 2.80 -12.02 8.38
CA ASP A 38 1.58 -11.44 8.90
C ASP A 38 1.58 -9.92 8.76
N ALA A 39 0.48 -9.34 8.27
CA ALA A 39 0.38 -7.91 8.02
C ALA A 39 0.48 -7.09 9.31
N ALA A 40 -0.16 -7.51 10.40
CA ALA A 40 -0.16 -6.76 11.65
C ALA A 40 1.23 -6.76 12.29
N LEU A 41 1.87 -7.93 12.40
CA LEU A 41 3.23 -8.03 12.94
C LEU A 41 4.25 -7.27 12.09
N THR A 42 4.14 -7.38 10.76
CA THR A 42 5.03 -6.65 9.84
C THR A 42 4.87 -5.14 10.00
N LEU A 43 3.65 -4.63 10.08
CA LEU A 43 3.39 -3.20 10.28
C LEU A 43 3.89 -2.70 11.65
N GLN A 44 3.76 -3.50 12.70
CA GLN A 44 4.29 -3.14 14.03
C GLN A 44 5.81 -2.90 13.96
N LEU A 45 6.55 -3.86 13.39
CA LEU A 45 8.01 -3.76 13.24
C LEU A 45 8.44 -2.62 12.31
N LEU A 46 7.66 -2.33 11.27
CA LEU A 46 7.93 -1.20 10.38
C LEU A 46 7.69 0.13 11.08
N ASN A 47 6.59 0.27 11.83
CA ASN A 47 6.23 1.51 12.51
C ASN A 47 7.31 1.98 13.49
N GLU A 48 8.01 1.07 14.17
CA GLU A 48 9.14 1.39 15.03
C GLU A 48 10.32 2.05 14.29
N ARG A 49 10.41 1.86 12.97
CA ARG A 49 11.52 2.33 12.13
C ARG A 49 11.14 3.49 11.21
N LEU A 50 9.84 3.74 11.03
CA LEU A 50 9.34 4.79 10.15
C LEU A 50 9.36 6.14 10.85
N LYS A 51 9.83 7.16 10.13
CA LYS A 51 9.69 8.55 10.57
C LYS A 51 8.31 9.07 10.15
N PRO A 52 7.51 9.62 11.07
CA PRO A 52 6.24 10.25 10.72
C PRO A 52 6.43 11.36 9.68
N LYS A 53 5.58 11.37 8.64
CA LYS A 53 5.54 12.46 7.65
C LYS A 53 4.67 13.60 8.19
N GLN A 54 5.19 14.82 8.11
CA GLN A 54 4.46 16.04 8.54
C GLN A 54 3.48 16.52 7.48
N ASP A 55 3.80 16.32 6.19
CA ASP A 55 2.86 16.60 5.11
C ASP A 55 1.75 15.55 5.09
N ARG A 56 0.52 16.03 5.28
CA ARG A 56 -0.71 15.24 5.33
C ARG A 56 -1.68 15.56 4.18
N SER A 57 -1.29 16.43 3.25
CA SER A 57 -2.15 16.95 2.17
C SER A 57 -2.86 15.84 1.39
N PHE A 58 -2.12 14.82 0.94
CA PHE A 58 -2.71 13.69 0.21
C PHE A 58 -3.78 12.93 1.02
N LEU A 59 -3.54 12.73 2.32
CA LEU A 59 -4.48 12.04 3.21
C LEU A 59 -5.74 12.87 3.40
N GLU A 60 -5.57 14.17 3.68
CA GLU A 60 -6.67 15.11 3.89
C GLU A 60 -7.55 15.22 2.65
N ASP A 61 -6.95 15.38 1.47
CA ASP A 61 -7.67 15.41 0.19
C ASP A 61 -8.47 14.12 -0.05
N ALA A 62 -7.89 12.96 0.27
CA ALA A 62 -8.58 11.66 0.14
C ALA A 62 -9.76 11.55 1.10
N GLN A 63 -9.60 11.98 2.35
CA GLN A 63 -10.66 11.99 3.36
C GLN A 63 -11.80 12.93 2.97
N GLN A 64 -11.50 14.12 2.45
CA GLN A 64 -12.52 15.06 1.95
C GLN A 64 -13.29 14.49 0.75
N ARG A 65 -12.59 13.84 -0.21
CA ARG A 65 -13.26 13.16 -1.33
C ARG A 65 -14.24 12.09 -0.84
N LEU A 66 -13.83 11.31 0.17
CA LEU A 66 -14.69 10.29 0.77
C LEU A 66 -15.90 10.90 1.47
N GLN A 67 -15.72 12.01 2.20
CA GLN A 67 -16.82 12.71 2.87
C GLN A 67 -17.85 13.26 1.88
N ARG A 68 -17.41 13.84 0.76
CA ARG A 68 -18.31 14.35 -0.30
C ARG A 68 -19.11 13.26 -1.02
N TRP A 69 -18.62 12.02 -1.00
CA TRP A 69 -19.28 10.90 -1.65
C TRP A 69 -20.39 10.26 -0.79
N ARG A 70 -20.30 10.43 0.54
CA ARG A 70 -21.33 9.98 1.48
C ARG A 70 -22.55 10.89 1.45
#